data_AF-A0A442TF28-F1
#
_entry.id   AF-A0A442TF28-F1
#
_cell.length_a   1.000
_cell.length_b   1.000
_cell.length_c   1.000
_cell.angle_alpha   90.00
_cell.angle_beta   90.00
_cell.angle_gamma   90.00
#
_symmetry.space_group_name_H-M   'P 1'
#
loop_
_entity.id
_entity.type
_entity.pdbx_description
1 polymer ?
#
loop_
_entity_poly.entity_id
_entity_poly.type
_entity_poly.pdbx_seq_one_letter_code
_entity_poly.pdbx_strand_id
1 'polypeptide(L)'
;MKVRHLLGGLFTATAIAFALPSLAADSAQDFVDKAAVGGRFEVESSLSVLSKLDDQQVKQFAQKMIDDHGAANAKLESVAGDQKLKVPPQMDAKHKTDLEKLQSAKAPVDEPYVEMQRTAHADAVKLFESYSREGDNAALKSFAKDTVPTLKAHQQMVEDIASKMAAGPSSTSSTTPAVNTTDTPNTGALVPGANSFTEDQARSRIQDAGYSDVSDLKKDDQGIWRGQAMKNGKSTAVGLDYQGNIVASTN
;
A
#
# COMPACT_ATOMS: atom_id res chain seq x y z
N MET A 1 -66.45 -41.67 -30.10
CA MET A 1 -67.39 -40.56 -30.36
C MET A 1 -67.39 -39.63 -29.15
N LYS A 2 -67.32 -38.31 -29.40
CA LYS A 2 -67.55 -37.17 -28.48
C LYS A 2 -66.43 -36.70 -27.53
N VAL A 3 -65.91 -35.54 -27.97
CA VAL A 3 -65.21 -34.42 -27.33
C VAL A 3 -65.95 -33.87 -26.08
N ARG A 4 -65.22 -33.19 -25.16
CA ARG A 4 -65.45 -31.83 -24.56
C ARG A 4 -64.85 -31.72 -23.13
N HIS A 5 -63.75 -30.96 -22.95
CA HIS A 5 -63.65 -29.58 -22.38
C HIS A 5 -63.52 -29.54 -20.84
N LEU A 6 -62.83 -28.65 -20.12
CA LEU A 6 -61.78 -27.62 -20.29
C LEU A 6 -61.57 -27.01 -18.85
N LEU A 7 -60.57 -26.13 -18.71
CA LEU A 7 -60.20 -25.22 -17.58
C LEU A 7 -59.18 -25.77 -16.57
N GLY A 8 -58.06 -25.12 -16.28
CA GLY A 8 -57.59 -23.77 -16.66
C GLY A 8 -57.11 -23.02 -15.41
N GLY A 9 -55.82 -22.66 -15.37
CA GLY A 9 -55.25 -21.83 -14.30
C GLY A 9 -53.73 -21.74 -14.38
N LEU A 10 -53.20 -20.98 -15.35
CA LEU A 10 -51.79 -20.61 -15.42
C LEU A 10 -51.65 -19.14 -15.00
N PHE A 11 -51.08 -18.89 -13.82
CA PHE A 11 -50.65 -17.55 -13.42
C PHE A 11 -49.24 -17.31 -13.96
N THR A 12 -49.11 -16.49 -15.00
CA THR A 12 -47.83 -15.92 -15.41
C THR A 12 -47.57 -14.66 -14.59
N ALA A 13 -46.66 -14.76 -13.61
CA ALA A 13 -46.13 -13.60 -12.91
C ALA A 13 -45.01 -12.96 -13.77
N THR A 14 -45.30 -11.80 -14.37
CA THR A 14 -44.29 -11.00 -15.07
C THR A 14 -43.50 -10.18 -14.06
N ALA A 15 -42.28 -10.59 -13.75
CA ALA A 15 -41.35 -9.78 -12.98
C ALA A 15 -40.72 -8.71 -13.89
N ILE A 16 -41.06 -7.44 -13.68
CA ILE A 16 -40.40 -6.31 -14.33
C ILE A 16 -39.10 -6.06 -13.55
N ALA A 17 -37.98 -6.54 -14.05
CA ALA A 17 -36.66 -6.20 -13.52
C ALA A 17 -36.30 -4.77 -13.92
N PHE A 18 -36.35 -3.83 -12.97
CA PHE A 18 -35.74 -2.51 -13.13
C PHE A 18 -34.22 -2.68 -13.10
N ALA A 19 -33.58 -2.69 -14.27
CA ALA A 19 -32.13 -2.51 -14.37
C ALA A 19 -31.82 -1.04 -14.07
N LEU A 20 -31.33 -0.76 -12.86
CA LEU A 20 -30.71 0.53 -12.57
C LEU A 20 -29.48 0.65 -13.50
N PRO A 21 -29.27 1.79 -14.18
CA PRO A 21 -28.09 1.98 -15.00
C PRO A 21 -26.85 1.89 -14.10
N SER A 22 -26.07 0.83 -14.29
CA SER A 22 -24.69 0.76 -13.82
C SER A 22 -23.97 1.97 -14.44
N LEU A 23 -23.39 2.84 -13.62
CA LEU A 23 -22.37 3.74 -14.13
C LEU A 23 -21.27 2.84 -14.69
N ALA A 24 -21.08 2.83 -16.00
CA ALA A 24 -20.03 2.02 -16.61
C ALA A 24 -18.67 2.52 -16.09
N ALA A 25 -17.72 1.62 -15.87
CA ALA A 25 -16.34 2.01 -15.63
C ALA A 25 -15.81 2.88 -16.78
N ASP A 26 -14.70 3.57 -16.51
CA ASP A 26 -13.93 4.26 -17.53
C ASP A 26 -13.65 3.33 -18.73
N SER A 27 -13.57 3.90 -19.93
CA SER A 27 -13.15 3.14 -21.10
C SER A 27 -11.68 2.69 -20.96
N ALA A 28 -11.25 1.71 -21.76
CA ALA A 28 -9.85 1.28 -21.78
C ALA A 28 -8.85 2.42 -22.00
N GLN A 29 -9.17 3.35 -22.91
CA GLN A 29 -8.30 4.48 -23.18
C GLN A 29 -8.30 5.47 -22.01
N ASP A 30 -9.46 5.77 -21.43
CA ASP A 30 -9.55 6.67 -20.26
C ASP A 30 -8.82 6.09 -19.04
N PHE A 31 -8.90 4.78 -18.83
CA PHE A 31 -8.16 4.10 -17.77
C PHE A 31 -6.65 4.22 -17.98
N VAL A 32 -6.15 3.93 -19.19
CA VAL A 32 -4.72 4.08 -19.50
C VAL A 32 -4.26 5.52 -19.31
N ASP A 33 -5.04 6.49 -19.78
CA ASP A 33 -4.71 7.91 -19.65
C ASP A 33 -4.57 8.32 -18.18
N LYS A 34 -5.57 7.98 -17.36
CA LYS A 34 -5.56 8.31 -15.92
C LYS A 34 -4.49 7.57 -15.14
N ALA A 35 -4.34 6.26 -15.37
CA ALA A 35 -3.36 5.43 -14.67
C ALA A 35 -1.93 5.86 -15.02
N ALA A 36 -1.64 6.19 -16.28
CA ALA A 36 -0.32 6.64 -16.70
C ALA A 36 0.02 8.03 -16.15
N VAL A 37 -0.95 8.96 -16.13
CA VAL A 37 -0.74 10.30 -15.56
C VAL A 37 -0.54 10.23 -14.05
N GLY A 38 -1.40 9.49 -13.33
CA GLY A 38 -1.30 9.31 -11.88
C GLY A 38 0.01 8.61 -11.48
N GLY A 39 0.33 7.49 -12.12
CA GLY A 39 1.56 6.75 -11.82
C GLY A 39 2.83 7.53 -12.14
N ARG A 40 2.84 8.38 -13.18
CA ARG A 40 3.97 9.30 -13.45
C ARG A 40 4.09 10.36 -12.35
N PHE A 41 2.97 10.94 -11.95
CA PHE A 41 2.92 11.92 -10.87
C PHE A 41 3.44 11.35 -9.54
N GLU A 42 3.06 10.13 -9.18
CA GLU A 42 3.51 9.49 -7.93
C GLU A 42 5.02 9.25 -7.92
N VAL A 43 5.61 8.84 -9.05
CA VAL A 43 7.07 8.68 -9.18
C VAL A 43 7.79 10.03 -9.16
N GLU A 44 7.35 10.98 -9.98
CA GLU A 44 8.04 12.28 -10.12
C GLU A 44 7.94 13.14 -8.85
N SER A 45 6.77 13.14 -8.18
CA SER A 45 6.62 13.82 -6.89
C SER A 45 7.56 13.24 -5.84
N SER A 46 7.64 11.91 -5.72
CA SER A 46 8.53 11.22 -4.77
C SER A 46 10.01 11.48 -5.07
N LEU A 47 10.44 11.38 -6.33
CA LEU A 47 11.82 11.73 -6.74
C LEU A 47 12.18 13.18 -6.40
N SER A 48 11.25 14.11 -6.64
CA SER A 48 11.52 15.55 -6.53
C SER A 48 11.75 16.03 -5.10
N VAL A 49 11.24 15.30 -4.10
CA VAL A 49 11.33 15.67 -2.69
C VAL A 49 12.21 14.74 -1.86
N LEU A 50 12.66 13.59 -2.39
CA LEU A 50 13.38 12.57 -1.62
C LEU A 50 14.55 13.14 -0.78
N SER A 51 15.32 14.06 -1.35
CA SER A 51 16.45 14.71 -0.67
C SER A 51 16.07 15.83 0.30
N LYS A 52 14.83 16.32 0.24
CA LYS A 52 14.27 17.41 1.05
C LYS A 52 13.41 16.91 2.22
N LEU A 53 13.01 15.63 2.22
CA LEU A 53 12.29 15.02 3.31
C LEU A 53 13.17 14.96 4.56
N ASP A 54 12.57 15.10 5.74
CA ASP A 54 13.28 15.00 7.01
C ASP A 54 13.02 13.63 7.67
N ASP A 55 11.76 13.19 7.68
CA ASP A 55 11.30 11.98 8.33
C ASP A 55 11.71 10.71 7.58
N GLN A 56 12.28 9.75 8.31
CA GLN A 56 12.79 8.50 7.72
C GLN A 56 11.68 7.58 7.20
N GLN A 57 10.50 7.56 7.84
CA GLN A 57 9.35 6.79 7.35
C GLN A 57 8.82 7.39 6.04
N VAL A 58 8.80 8.73 5.95
CA VAL A 58 8.38 9.42 4.72
C VAL A 58 9.38 9.19 3.58
N LYS A 59 10.69 9.19 3.86
CA LYS A 59 11.73 8.81 2.88
C LYS A 59 11.58 7.38 2.38
N GLN A 60 11.35 6.44 3.28
CA GLN A 60 11.16 5.03 2.92
C GLN A 60 9.90 4.83 2.08
N PHE A 61 8.81 5.55 2.42
CA PHE A 61 7.60 5.58 1.61
C PHE A 61 7.90 6.13 0.21
N ALA A 62 8.58 7.28 0.10
CA ALA A 62 8.93 7.88 -1.18
C ALA A 62 9.79 6.96 -2.06
N GLN A 63 10.79 6.29 -1.49
CA GLN A 63 11.58 5.31 -2.23
C GLN A 63 10.72 4.15 -2.74
N LYS A 64 9.80 3.65 -1.92
CA LYS A 64 8.86 2.60 -2.32
C LYS A 64 7.94 3.03 -3.46
N MET A 65 7.48 4.28 -3.46
CA MET A 65 6.67 4.83 -4.56
C MET A 65 7.44 4.83 -5.88
N ILE A 66 8.71 5.23 -5.84
CA ILE A 66 9.60 5.24 -7.02
C ILE A 66 9.73 3.84 -7.61
N ASP A 67 10.01 2.86 -6.75
CA ASP A 67 10.28 1.49 -7.18
C ASP A 67 9.01 0.80 -7.69
N ASP A 68 7.94 0.80 -6.88
CA ASP A 68 6.72 0.04 -7.16
C ASP A 68 5.88 0.70 -8.27
N HIS A 69 5.69 2.02 -8.25
CA HIS A 69 4.95 2.70 -9.33
C HIS A 69 5.79 2.78 -10.61
N GLY A 70 7.12 2.88 -10.52
CA GLY A 70 8.00 2.76 -11.68
C GLY A 70 7.80 1.43 -12.42
N ALA A 71 7.76 0.32 -11.67
CA ALA A 71 7.47 -1.00 -12.23
C ALA A 71 6.04 -1.10 -12.79
N ALA A 72 5.04 -0.57 -12.08
CA ALA A 72 3.65 -0.55 -12.54
C ALA A 72 3.48 0.27 -13.84
N ASN A 73 4.14 1.42 -13.95
CA ASN A 73 4.12 2.28 -15.14
C ASN A 73 4.71 1.54 -16.36
N ALA A 74 5.88 0.91 -16.20
CA ALA A 74 6.48 0.11 -17.27
C ALA A 74 5.57 -1.05 -17.71
N LYS A 75 4.88 -1.68 -16.75
CA LYS A 75 3.91 -2.73 -17.06
C LYS A 75 2.69 -2.19 -17.79
N LEU A 76 2.14 -1.05 -17.38
CA LEU A 76 1.04 -0.38 -18.05
C LEU A 76 1.40 -0.03 -19.50
N GLU A 77 2.59 0.51 -19.75
CA GLU A 77 3.07 0.82 -21.10
C GLU A 77 3.08 -0.41 -22.00
N SER A 78 3.59 -1.54 -21.50
CA SER A 78 3.58 -2.82 -22.23
C SER A 78 2.15 -3.29 -22.52
N VAL A 79 1.28 -3.32 -21.52
CA VAL A 79 -0.11 -3.81 -21.69
C VAL A 79 -0.87 -2.89 -22.65
N ALA A 80 -0.77 -1.58 -22.49
CA ALA A 80 -1.43 -0.61 -23.37
C ALA A 80 -0.93 -0.74 -24.81
N GLY A 81 0.39 -0.90 -25.02
CA GLY A 81 0.99 -1.11 -26.33
C GLY A 81 0.45 -2.36 -27.03
N ASP A 82 0.37 -3.48 -26.33
CA ASP A 82 -0.20 -4.74 -26.85
C ASP A 82 -1.69 -4.59 -27.22
N GLN A 83 -2.42 -3.76 -26.46
CA GLN A 83 -3.82 -3.41 -26.75
C GLN A 83 -3.98 -2.30 -27.79
N LYS A 84 -2.88 -1.77 -28.36
CA LYS A 84 -2.85 -0.65 -29.31
C LYS A 84 -3.48 0.64 -28.76
N LEU A 85 -3.44 0.80 -27.44
CA LEU A 85 -3.86 2.01 -26.75
C LEU A 85 -2.71 3.00 -26.67
N LYS A 86 -3.04 4.28 -26.55
CA LYS A 86 -2.04 5.33 -26.44
C LYS A 86 -1.73 5.60 -24.98
N VAL A 87 -0.46 5.73 -24.63
CA VAL A 87 -0.04 6.19 -23.30
C VAL A 87 0.33 7.67 -23.40
N PRO A 88 -0.25 8.57 -22.58
CA PRO A 88 0.13 9.97 -22.57
C PRO A 88 1.63 10.13 -22.24
N PRO A 89 2.40 10.91 -23.03
CA PRO A 89 3.83 11.09 -22.78
C PRO A 89 4.12 12.06 -21.62
N GLN A 90 3.09 12.72 -21.09
CA GLN A 90 3.21 13.79 -20.09
C GLN A 90 2.03 13.74 -19.11
N MET A 91 2.26 14.28 -17.91
CA MET A 91 1.16 14.59 -16.97
C MET A 91 0.20 15.64 -17.54
N ASP A 92 -1.04 15.58 -17.07
CA ASP A 92 -2.02 16.65 -17.28
C ASP A 92 -1.67 17.94 -16.52
N ALA A 93 -2.43 19.00 -16.76
CA ALA A 93 -2.18 20.31 -16.16
C ALA A 93 -2.35 20.31 -14.62
N LYS A 94 -3.28 19.51 -14.09
CA LYS A 94 -3.53 19.45 -12.65
C LYS A 94 -2.34 18.83 -11.93
N HIS A 95 -1.88 17.67 -12.39
CA HIS A 95 -0.76 16.96 -11.78
C HIS A 95 0.57 17.73 -11.92
N LYS A 96 0.78 18.42 -13.05
CA LYS A 96 1.91 19.36 -13.21
C LYS A 96 1.85 20.48 -12.17
N THR A 97 0.69 21.10 -11.99
CA THR A 97 0.50 22.17 -10.99
C THR A 97 0.75 21.67 -9.57
N ASP A 98 0.25 20.48 -9.24
CA ASP A 98 0.45 19.91 -7.90
C ASP A 98 1.93 19.55 -7.68
N LEU A 99 2.62 19.01 -8.68
CA LEU A 99 4.06 18.75 -8.60
C LEU A 99 4.87 20.05 -8.40
N GLU A 100 4.56 21.10 -9.14
CA GLU A 100 5.22 22.41 -9.03
C GLU A 100 5.04 23.02 -7.63
N LYS A 101 3.83 22.91 -7.05
CA LYS A 101 3.57 23.34 -5.67
C LYS A 101 4.45 22.58 -4.68
N LEU A 102 4.54 21.26 -4.83
CA LEU A 102 5.36 20.43 -3.96
C LEU A 102 6.85 20.78 -4.08
N GLN A 103 7.35 20.95 -5.30
CA GLN A 103 8.75 21.32 -5.57
C GLN A 103 9.13 22.68 -4.98
N SER A 104 8.18 23.62 -5.00
CA SER A 104 8.33 24.99 -4.51
C SER A 104 8.08 25.11 -3.00
N ALA A 105 7.64 24.05 -2.32
CA ALA A 105 7.40 24.06 -0.89
C ALA A 105 8.71 24.32 -0.11
N LYS A 106 8.61 25.11 0.95
CA LYS A 106 9.71 25.30 1.90
C LYS A 106 9.78 24.09 2.82
N ALA A 107 10.99 23.67 3.18
CA ALA A 107 11.19 22.60 4.15
C ALA A 107 10.60 22.97 5.54
N PRO A 108 10.11 21.98 6.32
CA PRO A 108 10.02 20.56 5.97
C PRO A 108 8.93 20.28 4.92
N VAL A 109 9.23 19.42 3.95
CA VAL A 109 8.29 19.09 2.85
C VAL A 109 7.50 17.78 3.09
N ASP A 110 7.71 17.15 4.24
CA ASP A 110 7.10 15.87 4.62
C ASP A 110 5.56 15.95 4.65
N GLU A 111 4.99 16.94 5.33
CA GLU A 111 3.53 17.09 5.47
C GLU A 111 2.82 17.36 4.13
N PRO A 112 3.25 18.33 3.30
CA PRO A 112 2.61 18.54 2.01
C PRO A 112 2.83 17.36 1.05
N TYR A 113 3.94 16.62 1.16
CA TYR A 113 4.15 15.40 0.38
C TYR A 113 3.20 14.27 0.80
N VAL A 114 3.06 14.02 2.11
CA VAL A 114 2.19 12.96 2.64
C VAL A 114 0.74 13.22 2.29
N GLU A 115 0.23 14.44 2.45
CA GLU A 115 -1.17 14.76 2.12
C GLU A 115 -1.46 14.62 0.61
N MET A 116 -0.51 15.02 -0.22
CA MET A 116 -0.59 14.84 -1.66
C MET A 116 -0.66 13.35 -2.05
N GLN A 117 0.16 12.52 -1.40
CA GLN A 117 0.20 11.09 -1.66
C GLN A 117 -1.05 10.37 -1.16
N ARG A 118 -1.64 10.77 -0.03
CA ARG A 118 -2.94 10.24 0.43
C ARG A 118 -4.04 10.45 -0.60
N THR A 119 -4.13 11.67 -1.14
CA THR A 119 -5.13 11.99 -2.17
C THR A 119 -4.90 11.18 -3.45
N ALA A 120 -3.65 11.13 -3.94
CA ALA A 120 -3.30 10.37 -5.13
C ALA A 120 -3.62 8.88 -4.99
N HIS A 121 -3.30 8.28 -3.84
CA HIS A 121 -3.55 6.87 -3.57
C HIS A 121 -5.05 6.55 -3.43
N ALA A 122 -5.83 7.43 -2.80
CA ALA A 122 -7.27 7.26 -2.71
C ALA A 122 -7.93 7.25 -4.09
N ASP A 123 -7.52 8.18 -4.97
CA ASP A 123 -7.99 8.26 -6.35
C ASP A 123 -7.53 7.03 -7.17
N ALA A 124 -6.27 6.62 -7.02
CA ALA A 124 -5.71 5.46 -7.72
C ALA A 124 -6.40 4.15 -7.31
N VAL A 125 -6.59 3.90 -6.01
CA VAL A 125 -7.29 2.70 -5.53
C VAL A 125 -8.71 2.65 -6.09
N LYS A 126 -9.44 3.78 -6.07
CA LYS A 126 -10.79 3.86 -6.64
C LYS A 126 -10.81 3.55 -8.13
N LEU A 127 -9.90 4.13 -8.91
CA LEU A 127 -9.76 3.91 -10.34
C LEU A 127 -9.50 2.43 -10.66
N PHE A 128 -8.48 1.86 -10.01
CA PHE A 128 -8.04 0.49 -10.26
C PHE A 128 -9.05 -0.55 -9.79
N GLU A 129 -9.69 -0.34 -8.64
CA GLU A 129 -10.75 -1.23 -8.17
C GLU A 129 -11.96 -1.23 -9.12
N SER A 130 -12.42 -0.04 -9.54
CA SER A 130 -13.52 0.09 -10.49
C SER A 130 -13.20 -0.64 -11.80
N TYR A 131 -12.06 -0.31 -12.41
CA TYR A 131 -11.67 -0.90 -13.69
C TYR A 131 -11.43 -2.42 -13.59
N SER A 132 -10.87 -2.91 -12.48
CA SER A 132 -10.67 -4.35 -12.27
C SER A 132 -11.99 -5.16 -12.32
N ARG A 133 -13.10 -4.58 -11.84
CA ARG A 133 -14.42 -5.23 -11.83
C ARG A 133 -15.17 -5.03 -13.13
N GLU A 134 -15.20 -3.80 -13.60
CA GLU A 134 -16.19 -3.31 -14.57
C GLU A 134 -15.57 -2.90 -15.90
N GLY A 135 -14.24 -2.88 -16.01
CA GLY A 135 -13.53 -2.48 -17.23
C GLY A 135 -13.91 -3.30 -18.47
N ASP A 136 -13.73 -2.67 -19.63
CA ASP A 136 -14.10 -3.16 -20.96
C ASP A 136 -12.97 -3.90 -21.70
N ASN A 137 -11.72 -3.77 -21.24
CA ASN A 137 -10.56 -4.47 -21.80
C ASN A 137 -9.99 -5.51 -20.83
N ALA A 138 -10.05 -6.79 -21.20
CA ALA A 138 -9.67 -7.91 -20.35
C ALA A 138 -8.20 -7.87 -19.85
N ALA A 139 -7.26 -7.44 -20.69
CA ALA A 139 -5.84 -7.37 -20.30
C ALA A 139 -5.61 -6.28 -19.25
N LEU A 140 -6.23 -5.11 -19.46
CA LEU A 140 -6.17 -4.01 -18.49
C LEU A 140 -6.92 -4.31 -17.20
N LYS A 141 -8.03 -5.08 -17.24
CA LYS A 141 -8.69 -5.57 -16.01
C LYS A 141 -7.76 -6.43 -15.17
N SER A 142 -7.02 -7.33 -15.82
CA SER A 142 -6.04 -8.18 -15.11
C SER A 142 -4.94 -7.34 -14.50
N PHE A 143 -4.35 -6.42 -15.28
CA PHE A 143 -3.36 -5.49 -14.79
C PHE A 143 -3.88 -4.68 -13.59
N ALA A 144 -5.09 -4.13 -13.70
CA ALA A 144 -5.71 -3.37 -12.62
C ALA A 144 -5.89 -4.24 -11.36
N LYS A 145 -6.47 -5.43 -11.52
CA LYS A 145 -6.69 -6.40 -10.43
C LYS A 145 -5.39 -6.77 -9.71
N ASP A 146 -4.33 -7.03 -10.47
CA ASP A 146 -3.03 -7.45 -9.92
C ASP A 146 -2.30 -6.29 -9.22
N THR A 147 -2.64 -5.04 -9.57
CA THR A 147 -2.03 -3.83 -8.99
C THR A 147 -2.76 -3.32 -7.74
N VAL A 148 -4.07 -3.58 -7.61
CA VAL A 148 -4.89 -3.13 -6.46
C VAL A 148 -4.30 -3.47 -5.08
N PRO A 149 -3.76 -4.68 -4.80
CA PRO A 149 -3.21 -5.00 -3.49
C PRO A 149 -2.05 -4.08 -3.09
N THR A 150 -1.17 -3.76 -4.05
CA THR A 150 -0.03 -2.87 -3.83
C THR A 150 -0.49 -1.44 -3.56
N LEU A 151 -1.42 -0.91 -4.36
CA LEU A 151 -1.98 0.44 -4.16
C LEU A 151 -2.65 0.58 -2.78
N LYS A 152 -3.37 -0.45 -2.32
CA LYS A 152 -3.97 -0.46 -0.98
C LYS A 152 -2.92 -0.51 0.13
N ALA A 153 -1.86 -1.28 -0.06
CA ALA A 153 -0.77 -1.34 0.91
C ALA A 153 -0.05 0.01 1.03
N HIS A 154 0.16 0.70 -0.09
CA HIS A 154 0.73 2.05 -0.10
C HIS A 154 -0.23 3.07 0.52
N GLN A 155 -1.53 3.02 0.18
CA GLN A 155 -2.54 3.86 0.79
C GLN A 155 -2.54 3.71 2.32
N GLN A 156 -2.53 2.46 2.84
CA GLN A 156 -2.45 2.23 4.28
C GLN A 156 -1.16 2.82 4.88
N MET A 157 -0.02 2.65 4.21
CA MET A 157 1.26 3.16 4.69
C MET A 157 1.24 4.69 4.83
N VAL A 158 0.70 5.40 3.84
CA VAL A 158 0.66 6.88 3.90
C VAL A 158 -0.35 7.39 4.93
N GLU A 159 -1.47 6.68 5.14
CA GLU A 159 -2.42 6.99 6.22
C GLU A 159 -1.79 6.77 7.62
N ASP A 160 -1.01 5.71 7.79
CA ASP A 160 -0.30 5.44 9.05
C ASP A 160 0.77 6.51 9.32
N ILE A 161 1.50 6.93 8.28
CA ILE A 161 2.47 8.03 8.37
C ILE A 161 1.77 9.33 8.79
N ALA A 162 0.68 9.69 8.10
CA ALA A 162 -0.08 10.90 8.40
C ALA A 162 -0.62 10.90 9.84
N SER A 163 -1.14 9.75 10.29
CA SER A 163 -1.63 9.58 11.66
C SER A 163 -0.53 9.80 12.71
N LYS A 164 0.68 9.30 12.45
CA LYS A 164 1.84 9.52 13.33
C LYS A 164 2.32 10.97 13.32
N MET A 165 2.35 11.62 12.16
CA MET A 165 2.72 13.03 12.04
C MET A 165 1.75 13.95 12.79
N ALA A 166 0.44 13.65 12.74
CA ALA A 166 -0.58 14.39 13.48
C ALA A 166 -0.47 14.23 15.01
N ALA A 167 0.12 13.13 15.49
CA ALA A 167 0.34 12.89 16.92
C ALA A 167 1.54 13.66 17.52
N GLY A 168 2.37 14.31 16.68
CA GLY A 168 3.54 15.11 17.08
C GLY A 168 4.72 14.30 17.66
N PRO A 169 5.88 14.94 17.93
CA PRO A 169 7.01 14.29 18.57
C PRO A 169 6.73 14.17 20.07
N SER A 170 5.86 13.25 20.45
CA SER A 170 5.76 12.82 21.84
C SER A 170 6.91 11.85 22.12
N SER A 171 7.91 12.32 22.87
CA SER A 171 8.72 11.43 23.69
C SER A 171 7.77 10.59 24.56
N THR A 172 7.70 9.31 24.21
CA THR A 172 7.21 8.13 24.96
C THR A 172 5.76 8.13 25.43
N SER A 173 4.90 7.38 24.74
CA SER A 173 4.23 6.20 25.31
C SER A 173 3.35 5.50 24.27
N SER A 174 3.51 4.18 24.22
CA SER A 174 2.52 3.20 23.83
C SER A 174 1.07 3.62 24.14
N THR A 175 0.27 3.88 23.11
CA THR A 175 -1.20 3.87 23.17
C THR A 175 -1.79 3.37 21.85
N THR A 176 -1.59 2.08 21.58
CA THR A 176 -2.67 1.20 21.09
C THR A 176 -3.15 0.43 22.33
N PRO A 177 -4.44 0.08 22.48
CA PRO A 177 -5.01 -0.25 23.79
C PRO A 177 -4.17 -1.26 24.56
N ALA A 178 -3.74 -0.85 25.75
CA ALA A 178 -3.40 -1.77 26.79
C ALA A 178 -4.58 -2.74 26.98
N VAL A 179 -4.41 -3.99 26.54
CA VAL A 179 -4.57 -5.05 27.53
C VAL A 179 -3.36 -4.89 28.43
N ASN A 180 -3.58 -4.20 29.54
CA ASN A 180 -2.66 -4.21 30.66
C ASN A 180 -2.49 -5.65 31.12
N THR A 181 -1.33 -6.23 30.87
CA THR A 181 -0.71 -7.16 31.82
C THR A 181 0.65 -6.58 32.17
N THR A 182 0.62 -5.72 33.19
CA THR A 182 1.56 -5.67 34.32
C THR A 182 2.97 -6.19 34.09
N ASP A 183 3.96 -5.31 34.27
CA ASP A 183 5.26 -5.57 34.93
C ASP A 183 5.65 -7.03 35.15
N THR A 184 5.82 -7.75 34.06
CA THR A 184 6.34 -9.12 34.03
C THR A 184 7.09 -9.25 32.72
N PRO A 185 8.32 -9.81 32.70
CA PRO A 185 9.03 -10.06 31.45
C PRO A 185 8.14 -10.94 30.57
N ASN A 186 7.54 -10.37 29.52
CA ASN A 186 6.65 -11.16 28.69
C ASN A 186 7.50 -12.14 27.88
N THR A 187 7.38 -13.39 28.28
CA THR A 187 7.95 -14.61 27.69
C THR A 187 7.19 -15.02 26.42
N GLY A 188 6.62 -14.03 25.70
CA GLY A 188 5.78 -14.25 24.53
C GLY A 188 6.60 -14.70 23.34
N ALA A 189 6.31 -15.91 22.84
CA ALA A 189 6.97 -16.47 21.67
C ALA A 189 6.78 -15.58 20.43
N LEU A 190 7.84 -15.48 19.61
CA LEU A 190 7.80 -14.82 18.31
C LEU A 190 6.73 -15.42 17.42
N VAL A 191 5.99 -14.59 16.68
CA VAL A 191 4.91 -15.06 15.81
C VAL A 191 5.45 -15.41 14.41
N PRO A 192 5.29 -16.65 13.91
CA PRO A 192 5.67 -16.99 12.54
C PRO A 192 4.87 -16.20 11.51
N GLY A 193 5.51 -15.82 10.40
CA GLY A 193 4.82 -15.14 9.29
C GLY A 193 5.76 -14.66 8.19
N ALA A 194 5.19 -14.39 7.01
CA ALA A 194 5.94 -13.90 5.86
C ALA A 194 6.47 -12.48 6.13
N ASN A 195 7.72 -12.40 6.57
CA ASN A 195 8.36 -11.15 6.92
C ASN A 195 8.98 -10.47 5.68
N SER A 196 8.55 -9.25 5.36
CA SER A 196 9.05 -8.49 4.21
C SER A 196 10.20 -7.54 4.55
N PHE A 197 10.74 -7.58 5.78
CA PHE A 197 11.88 -6.77 6.16
C PHE A 197 13.16 -7.27 5.51
N THR A 198 13.98 -6.36 5.03
CA THR A 198 15.40 -6.63 4.69
C THR A 198 16.22 -6.78 5.99
N GLU A 199 17.43 -7.33 5.87
CA GLU A 199 18.34 -7.47 7.02
C GLU A 199 18.60 -6.12 7.70
N ASP A 200 18.83 -5.06 6.91
CA ASP A 200 19.07 -3.71 7.44
C ASP A 200 17.85 -3.13 8.17
N GLN A 201 16.64 -3.40 7.67
CA GLN A 201 15.40 -2.99 8.32
C GLN A 201 15.14 -3.75 9.63
N ALA A 202 15.56 -5.02 9.69
CA ALA A 202 15.49 -5.81 10.91
C ALA A 202 16.52 -5.33 11.94
N ARG A 203 17.74 -5.04 11.49
CA ARG A 203 18.84 -4.50 12.29
C ARG A 203 18.47 -3.15 12.91
N SER A 204 17.94 -2.23 12.12
CA SER A 204 17.49 -0.91 12.60
C SER A 204 16.46 -1.04 13.71
N ARG A 205 15.44 -1.89 13.53
CA ARG A 205 14.39 -2.08 14.56
C ARG A 205 14.94 -2.66 15.86
N ILE A 206 15.86 -3.62 15.75
CA ILE A 206 16.52 -4.20 16.93
C ILE A 206 17.34 -3.12 17.65
N GLN A 207 18.02 -2.24 16.91
CA GLN A 207 18.76 -1.11 17.48
C GLN A 207 17.82 -0.10 18.16
N ASP A 208 16.71 0.24 17.52
CA ASP A 208 15.68 1.14 18.05
C ASP A 208 15.04 0.59 19.33
N ALA A 209 15.01 -0.74 19.51
CA ALA A 209 14.57 -1.41 20.74
C ALA A 209 15.61 -1.41 21.88
N GLY A 210 16.69 -0.65 21.72
CA GLY A 210 17.72 -0.45 22.74
C GLY A 210 18.78 -1.55 22.81
N TYR A 211 18.95 -2.31 21.72
CA TYR A 211 20.06 -3.24 21.58
C TYR A 211 21.21 -2.59 20.78
N SER A 212 22.45 -2.83 21.16
CA SER A 212 23.65 -2.42 20.41
C SER A 212 24.31 -3.63 19.74
N ASP A 213 25.31 -3.41 18.89
CA ASP A 213 26.18 -4.47 18.35
C ASP A 213 25.42 -5.66 17.74
N VAL A 214 24.38 -5.37 16.95
CA VAL A 214 23.58 -6.39 16.28
C VAL A 214 24.45 -7.13 15.26
N SER A 215 24.53 -8.46 15.35
CA SER A 215 25.30 -9.31 14.44
C SER A 215 24.53 -10.58 14.09
N ASP A 216 25.01 -11.29 13.06
CA ASP A 216 24.53 -12.63 12.68
C ASP A 216 23.03 -12.71 12.39
N LEU A 217 22.47 -11.60 11.91
CA LEU A 217 21.03 -11.47 11.67
C LEU A 217 20.64 -12.28 10.43
N LYS A 218 19.82 -13.31 10.62
CA LYS A 218 19.35 -14.21 9.56
C LYS A 218 17.87 -14.50 9.73
N LYS A 219 17.16 -14.57 8.62
CA LYS A 219 15.76 -14.97 8.62
C LYS A 219 15.66 -16.50 8.64
N ASP A 220 14.90 -17.05 9.57
CA ASP A 220 14.63 -18.49 9.66
C ASP A 220 13.49 -18.93 8.73
N ASP A 221 13.17 -20.22 8.74
CA ASP A 221 12.10 -20.85 7.96
C ASP A 221 10.69 -20.43 8.41
N GLN A 222 10.56 -19.91 9.63
CA GLN A 222 9.32 -19.32 10.17
C GLN A 222 9.15 -17.85 9.78
N GLY A 223 10.12 -17.30 9.05
CA GLY A 223 10.15 -15.91 8.62
C GLY A 223 10.57 -14.93 9.72
N ILE A 224 11.15 -15.41 10.81
CA ILE A 224 11.60 -14.60 11.94
C ILE A 224 13.08 -14.24 11.73
N TRP A 225 13.42 -12.97 11.91
CA TRP A 225 14.81 -12.53 11.93
C TRP A 225 15.44 -12.89 13.28
N ARG A 226 16.56 -13.64 13.30
CA ARG A 226 17.29 -14.04 14.50
C ARG A 226 18.74 -13.60 14.41
N GLY A 227 19.30 -13.12 15.51
CA GLY A 227 20.70 -12.69 15.57
C GLY A 227 21.20 -12.55 17.00
N GLN A 228 22.40 -11.98 17.16
CA GLN A 228 22.96 -11.59 18.45
C GLN A 228 22.93 -10.07 18.58
N ALA A 229 22.76 -9.57 19.79
CA ALA A 229 22.91 -8.15 20.08
C ALA A 229 23.32 -7.94 21.54
N MET A 230 23.77 -6.74 21.90
CA MET A 230 24.11 -6.37 23.26
C MET A 230 22.99 -5.55 23.90
N LYS A 231 22.64 -5.89 25.15
CA LYS A 231 21.73 -5.11 25.99
C LYS A 231 22.29 -5.03 27.39
N ASN A 232 22.43 -3.82 27.92
CA ASN A 232 23.07 -3.56 29.21
C ASN A 232 24.49 -4.17 29.33
N GLY A 233 25.27 -4.13 28.23
CA GLY A 233 26.62 -4.68 28.19
C GLY A 233 26.71 -6.22 28.16
N LYS A 234 25.58 -6.93 28.02
CA LYS A 234 25.54 -8.39 27.89
C LYS A 234 25.06 -8.80 26.50
N SER A 235 25.82 -9.69 25.86
CA SER A 235 25.40 -10.35 24.62
C SER A 235 24.17 -11.23 24.87
N THR A 236 23.14 -11.04 24.05
CA THR A 236 21.82 -11.66 24.15
C THR A 236 21.33 -12.01 22.74
N ALA A 237 20.82 -13.23 22.57
CA ALA A 237 20.17 -13.61 21.33
C ALA A 237 18.86 -12.85 21.18
N VAL A 238 18.57 -12.36 19.98
CA VAL A 238 17.39 -11.54 19.68
C VAL A 238 16.63 -12.14 18.50
N GLY A 239 15.31 -12.02 18.56
CA GLY A 239 14.43 -12.36 17.47
C GLY A 239 13.48 -11.21 17.15
N LEU A 240 13.15 -11.02 15.87
CA LEU A 240 12.21 -10.05 15.34
C LEU A 240 11.20 -10.76 14.43
N ASP A 241 9.91 -10.70 14.77
CA ASP A 241 8.86 -11.32 13.97
C ASP A 241 8.30 -10.41 12.86
N TYR A 242 7.37 -10.94 12.06
CA TYR A 242 6.75 -10.19 10.94
C TYR A 242 5.89 -9.01 11.39
N GLN A 243 5.44 -9.00 12.65
CA GLN A 243 4.65 -7.92 13.23
C GLN A 243 5.53 -6.82 13.81
N GLY A 244 6.84 -7.07 13.92
CA GLY A 244 7.79 -6.13 14.48
C GLY A 244 8.09 -6.36 15.96
N ASN A 245 7.62 -7.45 16.57
CA ASN A 245 7.91 -7.76 17.97
C ASN A 245 9.35 -8.24 18.12
N ILE A 246 10.06 -7.71 19.11
CA ILE A 246 11.45 -8.07 19.41
C ILE A 246 11.51 -8.76 20.77
N VAL A 247 12.04 -9.98 20.81
CA VAL A 247 12.23 -10.72 22.06
C VAL A 247 13.67 -11.19 22.22
N ALA A 248 14.14 -11.18 23.48
CA ALA A 248 15.36 -11.90 23.83
C ALA A 248 15.05 -13.40 23.70
N SER A 249 15.69 -14.06 22.74
CA SER A 249 15.54 -15.50 22.55
C SER A 249 16.45 -16.22 23.54
N THR A 250 15.93 -17.29 24.16
CA THR A 250 16.79 -18.28 24.82
C THR A 250 17.19 -19.30 23.76
N ASN A 251 18.49 -19.61 23.67
CA ASN A 251 19.00 -20.65 22.78
C ASN A 251 18.43 -22.02 23.13
#